data_AF-A0A7C7L8I0-F1
#
_entry.id   AF-A0A7C7L8I0-F1
#
_cell.length_a   1.000
_cell.length_b   1.000
_cell.length_c   1.000
_cell.angle_alpha   90.00
_cell.angle_beta   90.00
_cell.angle_gamma   90.00
#
_symmetry.space_group_name_H-M   'P 1'
#
loop_
_entity.id
_entity.type
_entity.pdbx_description
1 polymer ?
#
loop_
_entity_poly.entity_id
_entity_poly.type
_entity_poly.pdbx_seq_one_letter_code
_entity_poly.pdbx_strand_id
1 'polypeptide(L)'
;MTATTLEAAINLFDPNRPLTRGQLELYFVEREGTPLPEMRILLRQMRKPAKLLFTGHRGSGKTTELNKLLAELEDEFLIVHFSLLEALNTFDVNYVDLLLALGTRLVQEATSEQVIPRGKADLIKEELLDHIWQWFQRQLHGLEFRPAVPEASLSAKLHLLTLELEGKVATEALTRQRLRERLELRLSELIEWMNFVVDEIRRRTEKRTLIVVEDIDKLDLEPARRLFLEHARTLTAPRAMIIYSFPIALRYSTDFPQISPGFDEHFVLPNVRLNRREDGPDEAGRARMRQVVRRRLAEGLIEPQALETAVEASGGLMRTLVRLVRRAAVTAVSRGARAITGADVEKAVLKVRADYQAVLNDADYAVLAARHADKRLSSEPEVQRLLHNLSLLEYADGEPWCDVHPVVLLLMEERRNG
;
A
#
# COMPACT_ATOMS: atom_id res chain seq x y z
N MET A 1 -10.68 19.17 9.83
CA MET A 1 -11.25 19.61 11.11
C MET A 1 -11.18 18.48 12.12
N THR A 2 -10.63 18.75 13.30
CA THR A 2 -10.62 17.84 14.45
C THR A 2 -12.05 17.52 14.90
N ALA A 3 -12.33 16.26 15.22
CA ALA A 3 -13.65 15.82 15.68
C ALA A 3 -13.95 16.36 17.10
N THR A 4 -15.07 17.05 17.24
CA THR A 4 -15.57 17.62 18.51
C THR A 4 -16.68 16.79 19.15
N THR A 5 -17.05 15.67 18.52
CA THR A 5 -18.04 14.69 19.00
C THR A 5 -17.54 13.27 18.73
N LEU A 6 -18.07 12.28 19.45
CA LEU A 6 -17.70 10.88 19.23
C LEU A 6 -18.22 10.36 17.90
N GLU A 7 -19.39 10.82 17.45
CA GLU A 7 -19.98 10.49 16.15
C GLU A 7 -19.11 10.99 14.99
N ALA A 8 -18.59 12.22 15.10
CA ALA A 8 -17.61 12.73 14.15
C ALA A 8 -16.29 11.92 14.20
N ALA A 9 -15.86 11.49 15.40
CA ALA A 9 -14.67 10.67 15.56
C ALA A 9 -14.81 9.31 14.85
N ILE A 10 -15.98 8.67 14.89
CA ILE A 10 -16.24 7.41 14.18
C ILE A 10 -15.96 7.54 12.68
N ASN A 11 -16.28 8.69 12.07
CA ASN A 11 -16.03 8.93 10.66
C ASN A 11 -14.57 9.30 10.37
N LEU A 12 -13.94 10.09 11.24
CA LEU A 12 -12.58 10.58 11.03
C LEU A 12 -11.51 9.51 11.29
N PHE A 13 -11.79 8.54 12.15
CA PHE A 13 -10.92 7.38 12.42
C PHE A 13 -11.28 6.20 11.51
N ASP A 14 -11.14 6.36 10.19
CA ASP A 14 -11.35 5.27 9.24
C ASP A 14 -10.05 4.45 8.99
N PRO A 15 -9.93 3.21 9.50
CA PRO A 15 -8.70 2.42 9.34
C PRO A 15 -8.50 1.90 7.90
N ASN A 16 -9.51 2.00 7.04
CA ASN A 16 -9.44 1.52 5.66
C ASN A 16 -9.05 2.62 4.67
N ARG A 17 -8.99 3.88 5.12
CA ARG A 17 -8.64 5.02 4.27
C ARG A 17 -7.29 5.63 4.69
N PRO A 18 -6.29 5.66 3.79
CA PRO A 18 -5.09 6.45 4.02
C PRO A 18 -5.42 7.95 4.00
N LEU A 19 -4.52 8.78 4.52
CA LEU A 19 -4.68 10.23 4.39
C LEU A 19 -4.56 10.66 2.93
N THR A 20 -5.53 11.42 2.44
CA THR A 20 -5.46 12.08 1.12
C THR A 20 -4.61 13.35 1.20
N ARG A 21 -4.24 13.91 0.05
CA ARG A 21 -3.43 15.14 -0.05
C ARG A 21 -3.93 16.26 0.87
N GLY A 22 -5.20 16.64 0.75
CA GLY A 22 -5.78 17.71 1.57
C GLY A 22 -5.88 17.38 3.07
N GLN A 23 -5.74 16.11 3.44
CA GLN A 23 -5.72 15.67 4.84
C GLN A 23 -4.31 15.61 5.44
N LEU A 24 -3.26 15.57 4.61
CA LEU A 24 -1.87 15.47 5.08
C LEU A 24 -1.51 16.65 5.98
N GLU A 25 -1.81 17.87 5.54
CA GLU A 25 -1.50 19.10 6.30
C GLU A 25 -2.10 19.07 7.72
N LEU A 26 -3.31 18.52 7.85
CA LEU A 26 -4.04 18.48 9.11
C LEU A 26 -3.59 17.31 10.00
N TYR A 27 -3.45 16.12 9.43
CA TYR A 27 -3.42 14.88 10.21
C TYR A 27 -2.15 14.05 10.08
N PHE A 28 -1.25 14.40 9.15
CA PHE A 28 0.02 13.69 9.00
C PHE A 28 0.89 13.90 10.24
N VAL A 29 1.47 12.81 10.74
CA VAL A 29 2.43 12.84 11.84
C VAL A 29 3.71 12.23 11.31
N GLU A 30 4.76 13.05 11.22
CA GLU A 30 6.08 12.58 10.82
C GLU A 30 6.63 11.61 11.86
N ARG A 31 7.34 10.58 11.40
CA ARG A 31 7.95 9.56 12.25
C ARG A 31 9.45 9.50 12.00
N GLU A 32 10.19 9.10 13.02
CA GLU A 32 11.61 8.81 12.90
C GLU A 32 11.84 7.59 12.01
N GLY A 33 12.98 7.58 11.30
CA GLY A 33 13.34 6.48 10.40
C GLY A 33 12.45 6.34 9.16
N THR A 34 11.64 7.35 8.81
CA THR A 34 10.95 7.34 7.51
C THR A 34 11.96 7.42 6.36
N PRO A 35 11.86 6.56 5.33
CA PRO A 35 12.78 6.56 4.20
C PRO A 35 12.46 7.66 3.17
N LEU A 36 11.39 8.44 3.37
CA LEU A 36 10.94 9.43 2.39
C LEU A 36 12.01 10.44 1.95
N PRO A 37 12.86 11.01 2.85
CA PRO A 37 13.91 11.93 2.43
C PRO A 37 14.88 11.31 1.42
N GLU A 38 15.32 10.08 1.67
CA GLU A 38 16.24 9.33 0.80
C GLU A 38 15.56 8.96 -0.52
N MET A 39 14.33 8.43 -0.46
CA MET A 39 13.52 8.14 -1.65
C MET A 39 13.37 9.37 -2.54
N ARG A 40 13.08 10.53 -1.94
CA ARG A 40 12.93 11.80 -2.65
C ARG A 40 14.23 12.21 -3.35
N ILE A 41 15.36 12.13 -2.65
CA ILE A 41 16.67 12.43 -3.23
C ILE A 41 16.95 11.48 -4.40
N LEU A 42 16.76 10.17 -4.20
CA LEU A 42 17.02 9.17 -5.23
C LEU A 42 16.16 9.40 -6.48
N LEU A 43 14.84 9.55 -6.31
CA LEU A 43 13.92 9.80 -7.42
C LEU A 43 14.30 11.07 -8.18
N ARG A 44 14.70 12.13 -7.48
CA ARG A 44 15.14 13.38 -8.11
C ARG A 44 16.44 13.23 -8.89
N GLN A 45 17.45 12.62 -8.28
CA GLN A 45 18.82 12.61 -8.79
C GLN A 45 19.10 11.52 -9.82
N MET A 46 18.37 10.40 -9.77
CA MET A 46 18.60 9.31 -10.71
C MET A 46 18.23 9.71 -12.14
N ARG A 47 19.22 9.61 -13.03
CA ARG A 47 19.07 9.90 -14.47
C ARG A 47 18.34 8.79 -15.21
N LYS A 48 18.52 7.53 -14.78
CA LYS A 48 17.80 6.38 -15.31
C LYS A 48 16.54 6.13 -14.50
N PRO A 49 15.48 5.58 -15.10
CA PRO A 49 14.23 5.29 -14.40
C PRO A 49 14.41 4.17 -13.36
N ALA A 50 14.49 4.54 -12.09
CA ALA A 50 14.70 3.67 -10.94
C ALA A 50 13.50 2.77 -10.65
N LYS A 51 13.76 1.60 -10.07
CA LYS A 51 12.80 0.58 -9.69
C LYS A 51 12.97 0.28 -8.21
N LEU A 52 12.00 0.69 -7.41
CA LEU A 52 12.09 0.70 -5.96
C LEU A 52 11.13 -0.31 -5.37
N LEU A 53 11.60 -1.10 -4.40
CA LEU A 53 10.74 -1.83 -3.49
C LEU A 53 10.46 -0.96 -2.26
N PHE A 54 9.19 -0.80 -1.89
CA PHE A 54 8.79 -0.11 -0.67
C PHE A 54 8.06 -1.07 0.27
N THR A 55 8.72 -1.41 1.37
CA THR A 55 8.28 -2.44 2.30
C THR A 55 7.97 -1.89 3.69
N GLY A 56 7.41 -2.74 4.54
CA GLY A 56 6.93 -2.43 5.88
C GLY A 56 5.61 -3.14 6.17
N HIS A 57 5.21 -3.17 7.43
CA HIS A 57 4.01 -3.90 7.86
C HIS A 57 2.73 -3.45 7.16
N ARG A 58 1.81 -4.40 6.93
CA ARG A 58 0.45 -4.05 6.50
C ARG A 58 -0.18 -3.17 7.57
N GLY A 59 -0.69 -2.01 7.19
CA GLY A 59 -1.26 -1.05 8.14
C GLY A 59 -0.26 -0.17 8.89
N SER A 60 1.04 -0.20 8.56
CA SER A 60 2.04 0.74 9.11
C SER A 60 1.90 2.18 8.59
N GLY A 61 1.05 2.42 7.59
CA GLY A 61 0.84 3.75 7.00
C GLY A 61 1.60 4.02 5.70
N LYS A 62 2.11 2.97 5.02
CA LYS A 62 2.81 3.07 3.72
C LYS A 62 2.13 3.99 2.72
N THR A 63 0.85 3.76 2.43
CA THR A 63 0.08 4.60 1.49
C THR A 63 0.01 6.07 1.90
N THR A 64 -0.05 6.36 3.21
CA THR A 64 -0.04 7.75 3.69
C THR A 64 1.33 8.41 3.50
N GLU A 65 2.43 7.69 3.70
CA GLU A 65 3.78 8.18 3.39
C GLU A 65 3.97 8.37 1.89
N LEU A 66 3.49 7.42 1.06
CA LEU A 66 3.54 7.55 -0.39
C LEU A 66 2.72 8.75 -0.87
N ASN A 67 1.51 8.97 -0.35
CA ASN A 67 0.72 10.16 -0.69
C ASN A 67 1.46 11.47 -0.34
N LYS A 68 2.21 11.50 0.77
CA LYS A 68 3.08 12.64 1.10
C LYS A 68 4.21 12.79 0.08
N LEU A 69 4.92 11.71 -0.22
CA LEU A 69 6.01 11.71 -1.21
C LEU A 69 5.52 12.18 -2.58
N LEU A 70 4.38 11.69 -3.05
CA LEU A 70 3.82 12.03 -4.35
C LEU A 70 3.38 13.49 -4.41
N ALA A 71 2.77 14.02 -3.35
CA ALA A 71 2.42 15.43 -3.26
C ALA A 71 3.66 16.35 -3.32
N GLU A 72 4.81 15.91 -2.82
CA GLU A 72 6.08 16.65 -2.88
C GLU A 72 6.81 16.54 -4.23
N LEU A 73 6.39 15.61 -5.09
CA LEU A 73 7.04 15.28 -6.38
C LEU A 73 6.19 15.63 -7.60
N GLU A 74 4.94 16.07 -7.41
CA GLU A 74 3.99 16.30 -8.51
C GLU A 74 4.42 17.38 -9.52
N ASP A 75 5.26 18.34 -9.10
CA ASP A 75 5.77 19.38 -9.99
C ASP A 75 6.83 18.84 -10.97
N GLU A 76 7.55 17.79 -10.58
CA GLU A 76 8.66 17.20 -11.33
C GLU A 76 8.25 15.93 -12.07
N PHE A 77 7.15 15.30 -11.64
CA PHE A 77 6.69 14.01 -12.14
C PHE A 77 5.23 14.02 -12.56
N LEU A 78 4.94 13.32 -13.66
CA LEU A 78 3.59 12.80 -13.91
C LEU A 78 3.42 11.56 -13.04
N ILE A 79 2.51 11.64 -12.07
CA ILE A 79 2.22 10.55 -11.14
C ILE A 79 1.17 9.63 -11.74
N VAL A 80 1.50 8.35 -11.89
CA VAL A 80 0.54 7.29 -12.21
C VAL A 80 0.40 6.43 -10.96
N HIS A 81 -0.72 6.60 -10.26
CA HIS A 81 -1.00 5.88 -9.02
C HIS A 81 -1.91 4.69 -9.30
N PHE A 82 -1.49 3.51 -8.83
CA PHE A 82 -2.17 2.25 -9.09
C PHE A 82 -2.33 1.45 -7.80
N SER A 83 -3.57 1.10 -7.45
CA SER A 83 -3.89 0.17 -6.38
C SER A 83 -4.29 -1.18 -6.96
N LEU A 84 -3.55 -2.24 -6.61
CA LEU A 84 -3.86 -3.59 -7.06
C LEU A 84 -5.27 -4.05 -6.65
N LEU A 85 -5.73 -3.67 -5.44
CA LEU A 85 -7.04 -4.05 -4.92
C LEU A 85 -8.19 -3.40 -5.69
N GLU A 86 -7.96 -2.23 -6.29
CA GLU A 86 -8.98 -1.49 -7.02
C GLU A 86 -9.07 -1.91 -8.48
N ALA A 87 -7.95 -2.37 -9.06
CA ALA A 87 -7.85 -2.63 -10.48
C ALA A 87 -7.99 -4.11 -10.86
N LEU A 88 -7.61 -5.05 -9.99
CA LEU A 88 -7.49 -6.46 -10.35
C LEU A 88 -8.20 -7.39 -9.36
N ASN A 89 -8.56 -8.58 -9.83
CA ASN A 89 -9.01 -9.66 -8.96
C ASN A 89 -7.83 -10.28 -8.22
N THR A 90 -7.70 -9.96 -6.92
CA THR A 90 -6.58 -10.35 -6.05
C THR A 90 -6.38 -11.85 -5.86
N PHE A 91 -7.41 -12.67 -6.09
CA PHE A 91 -7.32 -14.13 -5.96
C PHE A 91 -6.63 -14.80 -7.15
N ASP A 92 -6.55 -14.12 -8.29
CA ASP A 92 -6.03 -14.62 -9.56
C ASP A 92 -5.20 -13.52 -10.25
N VAL A 93 -4.32 -12.84 -9.49
CA VAL A 93 -3.39 -11.85 -10.05
C VAL A 93 -2.22 -12.54 -10.74
N ASN A 94 -1.96 -12.12 -11.97
CA ASN A 94 -0.79 -12.48 -12.76
C ASN A 94 -0.01 -11.23 -13.19
N TYR A 95 1.29 -11.37 -13.48
CA TYR A 95 2.16 -10.29 -13.95
C TYR A 95 1.67 -9.64 -15.26
N VAL A 96 0.98 -10.40 -16.13
CA VAL A 96 0.38 -9.87 -17.37
C VAL A 96 -0.78 -8.94 -17.06
N ASP A 97 -1.63 -9.31 -16.10
CA ASP A 97 -2.74 -8.44 -15.69
C ASP A 97 -2.20 -7.15 -15.05
N LEU A 98 -1.15 -7.27 -14.25
CA LEU A 98 -0.47 -6.13 -13.65
C LEU A 98 0.11 -5.21 -14.72
N LEU A 99 0.87 -5.72 -15.69
CA LEU A 99 1.41 -4.89 -16.77
C LEU A 99 0.32 -4.26 -17.64
N LEU A 100 -0.72 -5.01 -17.98
CA LEU A 100 -1.86 -4.47 -18.73
C LEU A 100 -2.49 -3.31 -17.97
N ALA A 101 -2.74 -3.47 -16.67
CA ALA A 101 -3.37 -2.46 -15.83
C ALA A 101 -2.47 -1.22 -15.62
N LEU A 102 -1.16 -1.41 -15.50
CA LEU A 102 -0.21 -0.29 -15.48
C LEU A 102 -0.20 0.47 -16.81
N GLY A 103 -0.26 -0.26 -17.93
CA GLY A 103 -0.39 0.32 -19.24
C GLY A 103 -1.68 1.14 -19.36
N THR A 104 -2.84 0.56 -19.04
CA THR A 104 -4.13 1.25 -19.13
C THR A 104 -4.15 2.52 -18.28
N ARG A 105 -3.66 2.46 -17.03
CA ARG A 105 -3.54 3.66 -16.18
C ARG A 105 -2.60 4.71 -16.74
N LEU A 106 -1.47 4.31 -17.32
CA LEU A 106 -0.56 5.25 -17.96
C LEU A 106 -1.25 6.01 -19.11
N VAL A 107 -2.06 5.34 -19.92
CA VAL A 107 -2.86 5.99 -20.98
C VAL A 107 -3.92 6.89 -20.38
N GLN A 108 -4.65 6.43 -19.35
CA GLN A 108 -5.67 7.25 -18.69
C GLN A 108 -5.08 8.56 -18.18
N GLU A 109 -3.94 8.52 -17.47
CA GLU A 109 -3.29 9.73 -16.96
C GLU A 109 -2.76 10.63 -18.08
N ALA A 110 -2.20 10.03 -19.14
CA ALA A 110 -1.71 10.79 -20.28
C ALA A 110 -2.82 11.42 -21.15
N THR A 111 -4.05 10.92 -21.04
CA THR A 111 -5.24 11.40 -21.80
C THR A 111 -6.25 12.15 -20.92
N SER A 112 -6.03 12.24 -19.61
CA SER A 112 -6.97 12.83 -18.65
C SER A 112 -7.08 14.34 -18.79
N GLU A 113 -8.32 14.85 -18.91
CA GLU A 113 -8.61 16.29 -18.95
C GLU A 113 -8.24 17.02 -17.64
N GLN A 114 -8.16 16.34 -16.50
CA GLN A 114 -7.78 16.94 -15.22
C GLN A 114 -6.29 17.29 -15.13
N VAL A 115 -5.45 16.63 -15.93
CA VAL A 115 -4.02 16.90 -16.06
C VAL A 115 -3.75 17.92 -17.17
N ILE A 116 -4.75 18.19 -18.02
CA ILE A 116 -4.63 18.97 -19.25
C ILE A 116 -5.41 20.29 -19.10
N PRO A 117 -4.73 21.43 -18.87
CA PRO A 117 -5.36 22.74 -19.09
C PRO A 117 -5.81 22.83 -20.56
N ARG A 118 -6.95 23.50 -20.81
CA ARG A 118 -7.45 23.81 -22.16
C ARG A 118 -6.29 24.28 -23.07
N GLY A 119 -5.97 23.50 -24.11
CA GLY A 119 -4.88 23.77 -25.05
C GLY A 119 -3.76 22.72 -25.11
N LYS A 120 -3.76 21.69 -24.26
CA LYS A 120 -2.81 20.54 -24.30
C LYS A 120 -3.49 19.17 -24.49
N ALA A 121 -4.69 19.12 -25.08
CA ALA A 121 -5.49 17.90 -25.27
C ALA A 121 -4.75 16.77 -26.04
N ASP A 122 -3.66 17.12 -26.73
CA ASP A 122 -2.83 16.23 -27.53
C ASP A 122 -1.42 16.07 -26.93
N LEU A 123 -1.32 15.74 -25.62
CA LEU A 123 -0.04 15.37 -25.00
C LEU A 123 0.61 14.18 -25.71
N ILE A 124 -0.20 13.32 -26.32
CA ILE A 124 0.21 12.18 -27.14
C ILE A 124 -0.11 12.52 -28.60
N LYS A 125 0.86 12.40 -29.52
CA LYS A 125 0.63 12.62 -30.97
C LYS A 125 -0.56 11.79 -31.47
N GLU A 126 -1.37 12.35 -32.38
CA GLU A 126 -2.50 11.64 -32.99
C GLU A 126 -2.06 10.31 -33.65
N GLU A 127 -0.90 10.30 -34.32
CA GLU A 127 -0.29 9.09 -34.89
C GLU A 127 0.02 8.01 -33.85
N LEU A 128 0.39 8.42 -32.62
CA LEU A 128 0.66 7.51 -31.51
C LEU A 128 -0.65 6.98 -30.91
N LEU A 129 -1.63 7.86 -30.69
CA LEU A 129 -2.96 7.46 -30.28
C LEU A 129 -3.54 6.44 -31.28
N ASP A 130 -3.32 6.63 -32.59
CA ASP A 130 -3.74 5.71 -33.64
C ASP A 130 -3.02 4.36 -33.51
N HIS A 131 -1.71 4.36 -33.28
CA HIS A 131 -0.95 3.13 -33.11
C HIS A 131 -1.41 2.32 -31.89
N ILE A 132 -1.63 2.99 -30.75
CA ILE A 132 -2.13 2.37 -29.52
C ILE A 132 -3.55 1.83 -29.74
N TRP A 133 -4.40 2.62 -30.38
CA TRP A 133 -5.76 2.21 -30.73
C TRP A 133 -5.76 0.96 -31.61
N GLN A 134 -4.98 0.94 -32.69
CA GLN A 134 -4.85 -0.22 -33.57
C GLN A 134 -4.27 -1.44 -32.84
N TRP A 135 -3.32 -1.24 -31.93
CA TRP A 135 -2.80 -2.32 -31.10
C TRP A 135 -3.90 -2.93 -30.24
N PHE A 136 -4.66 -2.12 -29.49
CA PHE A 136 -5.77 -2.63 -28.70
C PHE A 136 -6.83 -3.29 -29.58
N GLN A 137 -7.25 -2.69 -30.70
CA GLN A 137 -8.22 -3.31 -31.60
C GLN A 137 -7.79 -4.70 -32.06
N ARG A 138 -6.49 -4.90 -32.35
CA ARG A 138 -5.93 -6.23 -32.66
C ARG A 138 -5.99 -7.17 -31.46
N GLN A 139 -5.60 -6.71 -30.27
CA GLN A 139 -5.59 -7.56 -29.08
C GLN A 139 -6.99 -7.92 -28.58
N LEU A 140 -7.97 -7.05 -28.83
CA LEU A 140 -9.36 -7.20 -28.40
C LEU A 140 -10.23 -7.84 -29.48
N HIS A 141 -9.69 -8.13 -30.66
CA HIS A 141 -10.43 -8.76 -31.74
C HIS A 141 -11.02 -10.11 -31.29
N GLY A 142 -12.34 -10.25 -31.44
CA GLY A 142 -13.10 -11.43 -31.01
C GLY A 142 -13.52 -11.40 -29.53
N LEU A 143 -13.24 -10.31 -28.82
CA LEU A 143 -13.78 -10.03 -27.49
C LEU A 143 -14.85 -8.94 -27.61
N GLU A 144 -15.87 -9.00 -26.74
CA GLU A 144 -16.93 -8.00 -26.72
C GLU A 144 -16.44 -6.74 -26.01
N PHE A 145 -15.81 -5.83 -26.75
CA PHE A 145 -15.48 -4.47 -26.32
C PHE A 145 -16.26 -3.48 -27.19
N ARG A 146 -16.90 -2.48 -26.57
CA ARG A 146 -17.67 -1.45 -27.30
C ARG A 146 -17.28 -0.04 -26.83
N PRO A 147 -16.06 0.44 -27.12
CA PRO A 147 -15.57 1.63 -26.44
C PRO A 147 -15.74 2.93 -27.24
N ALA A 148 -16.49 2.92 -28.33
CA ALA A 148 -16.50 4.05 -29.26
C ALA A 148 -17.84 4.80 -29.27
N VAL A 149 -17.81 6.06 -28.83
CA VAL A 149 -18.74 7.08 -29.32
C VAL A 149 -18.22 7.52 -30.71
N PRO A 150 -18.98 7.36 -31.81
CA PRO A 150 -18.47 7.57 -33.17
C PRO A 150 -17.80 8.93 -33.39
N GLU A 151 -18.37 9.99 -32.82
CA GLU A 151 -17.93 11.38 -32.98
C GLU A 151 -16.87 11.83 -31.96
N ALA A 152 -16.46 10.97 -31.02
CA ALA A 152 -15.43 11.32 -30.03
C ALA A 152 -14.02 11.37 -30.65
N SER A 153 -13.16 12.23 -30.09
CA SER A 153 -11.73 12.25 -30.41
C SER A 153 -11.07 10.92 -30.10
N LEU A 154 -9.94 10.63 -30.75
CA LEU A 154 -9.23 9.38 -30.55
C LEU A 154 -8.70 9.23 -29.10
N SER A 155 -8.26 10.33 -28.49
CA SER A 155 -7.89 10.40 -27.08
C SER A 155 -9.05 9.97 -26.17
N ALA A 156 -10.26 10.51 -26.39
CA ALA A 156 -11.45 10.13 -25.64
C ALA A 156 -11.85 8.65 -25.85
N LYS A 157 -11.75 8.15 -27.09
CA LYS A 157 -12.01 6.73 -27.42
C LYS A 157 -11.05 5.80 -26.68
N LEU A 158 -9.76 6.13 -26.66
CA LEU A 158 -8.75 5.38 -25.91
C LEU A 158 -9.00 5.43 -24.41
N HIS A 159 -9.30 6.61 -23.86
CA HIS A 159 -9.63 6.76 -22.45
C HIS A 159 -10.81 5.85 -22.05
N LEU A 160 -11.93 5.92 -22.78
CA LEU A 160 -13.09 5.05 -22.55
C LEU A 160 -12.76 3.56 -22.68
N LEU A 161 -11.96 3.19 -23.68
CA LEU A 161 -11.50 1.82 -23.87
C LEU A 161 -10.70 1.31 -22.67
N THR A 162 -9.77 2.11 -22.15
CA THR A 162 -8.97 1.71 -20.99
C THR A 162 -9.81 1.53 -19.73
N LEU A 163 -10.86 2.34 -19.54
CA LEU A 163 -11.82 2.16 -18.44
C LEU A 163 -12.65 0.88 -18.61
N GLU A 164 -13.13 0.59 -19.82
CA GLU A 164 -13.85 -0.66 -20.11
C GLU A 164 -12.94 -1.89 -19.91
N LEU A 165 -11.68 -1.80 -20.33
CA LEU A 165 -10.67 -2.85 -20.12
C LEU A 165 -10.44 -3.15 -18.65
N GLU A 166 -10.19 -2.13 -17.84
CA GLU A 166 -9.99 -2.31 -16.40
C GLU A 166 -11.23 -2.93 -15.75
N GLY A 167 -12.43 -2.44 -16.08
CA GLY A 167 -13.69 -3.00 -15.60
C GLY A 167 -13.84 -4.48 -15.94
N LYS A 168 -13.68 -4.84 -17.21
CA LYS A 168 -13.81 -6.23 -17.68
C LYS A 168 -12.74 -7.15 -17.13
N VAL A 169 -11.47 -6.72 -17.06
CA VAL A 169 -10.39 -7.52 -16.47
C VAL A 169 -10.66 -7.81 -14.99
N ALA A 170 -11.18 -6.81 -14.26
CA ALA A 170 -11.54 -6.97 -12.86
C ALA A 170 -12.74 -7.92 -12.66
N THR A 171 -13.78 -7.83 -13.48
CA THR A 171 -15.07 -8.53 -13.22
C THR A 171 -15.32 -9.78 -14.07
N GLU A 172 -14.75 -9.89 -15.27
CA GLU A 172 -15.04 -10.98 -16.24
C GLU A 172 -13.86 -11.97 -16.33
N ALA A 173 -13.97 -13.10 -15.64
CA ALA A 173 -12.90 -14.12 -15.59
C ALA A 173 -12.47 -14.65 -16.97
N LEU A 174 -13.44 -14.95 -17.86
CA LEU A 174 -13.15 -15.47 -19.20
C LEU A 174 -12.44 -14.43 -20.08
N THR A 175 -12.85 -13.16 -19.99
CA THR A 175 -12.20 -12.06 -20.71
C THR A 175 -10.78 -11.86 -20.22
N ARG A 176 -10.56 -11.85 -18.89
CA ARG A 176 -9.22 -11.77 -18.30
C ARG A 176 -8.34 -12.93 -18.76
N GLN A 177 -8.82 -14.17 -18.72
CA GLN A 177 -8.04 -15.34 -19.15
C GLN A 177 -7.64 -15.23 -20.63
N ARG A 178 -8.58 -14.89 -21.53
CA ARG A 178 -8.30 -14.75 -22.97
C ARG A 178 -7.31 -13.62 -23.25
N LEU A 179 -7.41 -12.50 -22.54
CA LEU A 179 -6.45 -11.41 -22.64
C LEU A 179 -5.07 -11.84 -22.16
N ARG A 180 -4.99 -12.54 -21.03
CA ARG A 180 -3.74 -13.06 -20.47
C ARG A 180 -3.04 -13.97 -21.47
N GLU A 181 -3.70 -15.01 -21.98
CA GLU A 181 -3.15 -15.94 -22.98
C GLU A 181 -2.62 -15.22 -24.23
N ARG A 182 -3.35 -14.20 -24.70
CA ARG A 182 -2.96 -13.43 -25.89
C ARG A 182 -1.78 -12.49 -25.63
N LEU A 183 -1.76 -11.84 -24.47
CA LEU A 183 -0.75 -10.84 -24.11
C LEU A 183 0.56 -11.47 -23.63
N GLU A 184 0.54 -12.67 -23.04
CA GLU A 184 1.74 -13.42 -22.68
C GLU A 184 2.68 -13.61 -23.87
N LEU A 185 2.14 -13.83 -25.08
CA LEU A 185 2.91 -13.96 -26.32
C LEU A 185 3.41 -12.61 -26.89
N ARG A 186 2.99 -11.49 -26.32
CA ARG A 186 3.20 -10.12 -26.84
C ARG A 186 3.65 -9.12 -25.79
N LEU A 187 4.26 -9.59 -24.71
CA LEU A 187 4.73 -8.74 -23.61
C LEU A 187 5.73 -7.68 -24.07
N SER A 188 6.61 -8.02 -25.02
CA SER A 188 7.55 -7.05 -25.59
C SER A 188 6.81 -5.90 -26.28
N GLU A 189 5.76 -6.19 -27.05
CA GLU A 189 4.93 -5.14 -27.66
C GLU A 189 4.24 -4.29 -26.58
N LEU A 190 3.74 -4.93 -25.50
CA LEU A 190 3.11 -4.25 -24.36
C LEU A 190 4.09 -3.26 -23.69
N ILE A 191 5.30 -3.70 -23.41
CA ILE A 191 6.34 -2.90 -22.78
C ILE A 191 6.83 -1.78 -23.71
N GLU A 192 6.99 -2.06 -25.01
CA GLU A 192 7.43 -1.08 -26.00
C GLU A 192 6.47 0.10 -26.10
N TRP A 193 5.15 -0.15 -26.14
CA TRP A 193 4.21 0.96 -26.20
C TRP A 193 4.15 1.72 -24.87
N MET A 194 4.22 1.04 -23.71
CA MET A 194 4.30 1.73 -22.42
C MET A 194 5.51 2.68 -22.38
N ASN A 195 6.67 2.19 -22.84
CA ASN A 195 7.89 2.98 -22.93
C ASN A 195 7.72 4.19 -23.85
N PHE A 196 7.04 4.01 -24.98
CA PHE A 196 6.78 5.08 -25.91
C PHE A 196 5.88 6.17 -25.31
N VAL A 197 4.84 5.79 -24.56
CA VAL A 197 3.97 6.74 -23.84
C VAL A 197 4.76 7.50 -22.78
N VAL A 198 5.62 6.82 -22.00
CA VAL A 198 6.52 7.48 -21.03
C VAL A 198 7.43 8.50 -21.72
N ASP A 199 8.02 8.13 -22.86
CA ASP A 199 8.92 9.01 -23.61
C ASP A 199 8.19 10.22 -24.22
N GLU A 200 6.93 10.06 -24.65
CA GLU A 200 6.10 11.17 -25.13
C GLU A 200 5.68 12.13 -24.00
N ILE A 201 5.26 11.59 -22.85
CA ILE A 201 4.97 12.39 -21.64
C ILE A 201 6.17 13.28 -21.32
N ARG A 202 7.37 12.70 -21.26
CA ARG A 202 8.59 13.45 -20.95
C ARG A 202 8.89 14.53 -21.98
N ARG A 203 8.76 14.23 -23.27
CA ARG A 203 9.02 15.20 -24.36
C ARG A 203 8.07 16.40 -24.34
N ARG A 204 6.83 16.21 -23.86
CA ARG A 204 5.75 17.20 -23.97
C ARG A 204 5.50 18.00 -22.71
N THR A 205 5.76 17.39 -21.56
CA THR A 205 5.50 18.00 -20.25
C THR A 205 6.79 18.40 -19.53
N GLU A 206 7.95 17.94 -20.00
CA GLU A 206 9.24 17.99 -19.30
C GLU A 206 9.27 17.24 -17.96
N LYS A 207 8.13 16.67 -17.53
CA LYS A 207 8.02 15.83 -16.33
C LYS A 207 8.46 14.41 -16.62
N ARG A 208 9.09 13.76 -15.65
CA ARG A 208 9.36 12.32 -15.70
C ARG A 208 8.11 11.55 -15.26
N THR A 209 7.95 10.31 -15.70
CA THR A 209 6.85 9.46 -15.21
C THR A 209 7.26 8.71 -13.95
N LEU A 210 6.46 8.81 -12.89
CA LEU A 210 6.56 8.02 -11.66
C LEU A 210 5.31 7.18 -11.50
N ILE A 211 5.46 5.86 -11.58
CA ILE A 211 4.41 4.88 -11.36
C ILE A 211 4.52 4.38 -9.91
N VAL A 212 3.41 4.35 -9.20
CA VAL A 212 3.33 3.75 -7.85
C VAL A 212 2.34 2.60 -7.89
N VAL A 213 2.81 1.41 -7.56
CA VAL A 213 2.07 0.16 -7.56
C VAL A 213 1.87 -0.29 -6.12
N GLU A 214 0.71 0.01 -5.56
CA GLU A 214 0.37 -0.32 -4.18
C GLU A 214 -0.39 -1.64 -4.05
N ASP A 215 -0.44 -2.11 -2.81
CA ASP A 215 -1.26 -3.22 -2.31
C ASP A 215 -0.85 -4.62 -2.75
N ILE A 216 0.28 -4.80 -3.43
CA ILE A 216 0.88 -6.12 -3.64
C ILE A 216 1.25 -6.77 -2.29
N ASP A 217 1.61 -5.96 -1.28
CA ASP A 217 1.87 -6.44 0.09
C ASP A 217 0.62 -6.99 0.81
N LYS A 218 -0.57 -6.83 0.22
CA LYS A 218 -1.84 -7.34 0.75
C LYS A 218 -2.28 -8.65 0.11
N LEU A 219 -1.62 -9.10 -0.95
CA LEU A 219 -1.81 -10.44 -1.53
C LEU A 219 -1.37 -11.53 -0.55
N ASP A 220 -1.86 -12.75 -0.76
CA ASP A 220 -1.25 -13.92 -0.15
C ASP A 220 0.22 -14.04 -0.58
N LEU A 221 1.03 -14.67 0.28
CA LEU A 221 2.48 -14.72 0.09
C LEU A 221 2.89 -15.37 -1.22
N GLU A 222 2.24 -16.48 -1.63
CA GLU A 222 2.65 -17.21 -2.82
C GLU A 222 2.41 -16.43 -4.13
N PRO A 223 1.21 -15.84 -4.38
CA PRO A 223 1.03 -14.94 -5.52
C PRO A 223 2.04 -13.79 -5.56
N ALA A 224 2.27 -13.11 -4.42
CA ALA A 224 3.25 -12.03 -4.37
C ALA A 224 4.67 -12.53 -4.64
N ARG A 225 5.04 -13.68 -4.07
CA ARG A 225 6.34 -14.33 -4.29
C ARG A 225 6.57 -14.60 -5.77
N ARG A 226 5.61 -15.22 -6.47
CA ARG A 226 5.73 -15.50 -7.91
C ARG A 226 5.90 -14.24 -8.74
N LEU A 227 5.13 -13.18 -8.47
CA LEU A 227 5.28 -11.88 -9.16
C LEU A 227 6.72 -11.36 -9.09
N PHE A 228 7.30 -11.33 -7.88
CA PHE A 228 8.61 -10.74 -7.67
C PHE A 228 9.77 -11.69 -8.02
N LEU A 229 9.63 -12.99 -7.78
CA LEU A 229 10.69 -13.96 -8.03
C LEU A 229 10.80 -14.34 -9.51
N GLU A 230 9.66 -14.65 -10.14
CA GLU A 230 9.64 -15.19 -11.51
C GLU A 230 9.59 -14.09 -12.56
N HIS A 231 9.04 -12.93 -12.21
CA HIS A 231 8.73 -11.88 -13.18
C HIS A 231 9.37 -10.52 -12.88
N ALA A 232 10.39 -10.45 -12.00
CA ALA A 232 11.09 -9.20 -11.67
C ALA A 232 11.50 -8.40 -12.92
N ARG A 233 12.14 -9.07 -13.90
CA ARG A 233 12.60 -8.46 -15.15
C ARG A 233 11.46 -7.84 -15.96
N THR A 234 10.31 -8.51 -15.96
CA THR A 234 9.12 -8.05 -16.68
C THR A 234 8.50 -6.84 -15.99
N LEU A 235 8.42 -6.87 -14.65
CA LEU A 235 7.95 -5.75 -13.84
C LEU A 235 8.87 -4.52 -13.96
N THR A 236 10.18 -4.72 -14.07
CA THR A 236 11.15 -3.62 -14.18
C THR A 236 11.48 -3.20 -15.61
N ALA A 237 10.88 -3.83 -16.61
CA ALA A 237 11.11 -3.49 -18.02
C ALA A 237 10.61 -2.08 -18.45
N PRO A 238 9.51 -1.53 -17.91
CA PRO A 238 9.06 -0.20 -18.30
C PRO A 238 10.07 0.90 -17.92
N ARG A 239 10.28 1.87 -18.82
CA ARG A 239 11.22 3.00 -18.71
C ARG A 239 10.68 4.16 -17.87
N ALA A 240 9.76 3.89 -16.95
CA ALA A 240 9.28 4.83 -15.94
C ALA A 240 10.00 4.62 -14.60
N MET A 241 10.03 5.64 -13.74
CA MET A 241 10.34 5.39 -12.32
C MET A 241 9.20 4.56 -11.74
N ILE A 242 9.47 3.50 -10.99
CA ILE A 242 8.41 2.66 -10.42
C ILE A 242 8.68 2.37 -8.94
N ILE A 243 7.66 2.52 -8.10
CA ILE A 243 7.66 2.10 -6.70
C ILE A 243 6.67 0.95 -6.55
N TYR A 244 7.13 -0.22 -6.11
CA TYR A 244 6.29 -1.36 -5.79
C TYR A 244 6.14 -1.51 -4.28
N SER A 245 4.92 -1.59 -3.77
CA SER A 245 4.70 -2.12 -2.42
C SER A 245 5.22 -3.56 -2.36
N PHE A 246 6.01 -3.89 -1.35
CA PHE A 246 6.64 -5.21 -1.23
C PHE A 246 6.30 -5.87 0.12
N PRO A 247 5.78 -7.11 0.15
CA PRO A 247 5.45 -7.78 1.41
C PRO A 247 6.69 -7.96 2.29
N ILE A 248 6.61 -7.48 3.54
CA ILE A 248 7.72 -7.55 4.50
C ILE A 248 8.21 -8.98 4.76
N ALA A 249 7.29 -9.95 4.72
CA ALA A 249 7.62 -11.36 4.86
C ALA A 249 8.57 -11.87 3.77
N LEU A 250 8.42 -11.40 2.52
CA LEU A 250 9.29 -11.78 1.41
C LEU A 250 10.69 -11.17 1.52
N ARG A 251 10.87 -10.09 2.29
CA ARG A 251 12.21 -9.56 2.59
C ARG A 251 13.06 -10.54 3.39
N TYR A 252 12.40 -11.35 4.22
CA TYR A 252 13.05 -12.39 5.02
C TYR A 252 12.98 -13.76 4.34
N SER A 253 12.45 -13.89 3.13
CA SER A 253 12.47 -15.19 2.45
C SER A 253 13.87 -15.49 1.91
N THR A 254 14.14 -16.79 1.71
CA THR A 254 15.36 -17.25 1.02
C THR A 254 15.40 -16.85 -0.46
N ASP A 255 14.29 -16.35 -1.01
CA ASP A 255 14.21 -15.84 -2.37
C ASP A 255 14.64 -14.37 -2.49
N PHE A 256 14.67 -13.62 -1.38
CA PHE A 256 15.00 -12.19 -1.42
C PHE A 256 16.34 -11.89 -2.12
N PRO A 257 17.43 -12.67 -1.93
CA PRO A 257 18.68 -12.48 -2.67
C PRO A 257 18.56 -12.66 -4.19
N GLN A 258 17.53 -13.36 -4.68
CA GLN A 258 17.23 -13.49 -6.12
C GLN A 258 16.30 -12.39 -6.61
N ILE A 259 15.41 -11.89 -5.75
CA ILE A 259 14.46 -10.81 -6.05
C ILE A 259 15.19 -9.46 -6.10
N SER A 260 15.96 -9.14 -5.05
CA SER A 260 16.51 -7.80 -4.83
C SER A 260 17.39 -7.28 -5.97
N PRO A 261 18.23 -8.08 -6.67
CA PRO A 261 19.04 -7.59 -7.78
C PRO A 261 18.22 -7.18 -9.01
N GLY A 262 16.93 -7.53 -9.07
CA GLY A 262 16.02 -7.07 -10.12
C GLY A 262 15.55 -5.62 -9.95
N PHE A 263 15.82 -5.01 -8.79
CA PHE A 263 15.40 -3.66 -8.41
C PHE A 263 16.63 -2.81 -8.06
N ASP A 264 16.53 -1.49 -8.21
CA ASP A 264 17.66 -0.59 -7.96
C ASP A 264 17.88 -0.37 -6.45
N GLU A 265 16.80 -0.20 -5.68
CA GLU A 265 16.85 0.00 -4.23
C GLU A 265 15.62 -0.56 -3.51
N HIS A 266 15.78 -0.80 -2.21
CA HIS A 266 14.67 -1.22 -1.34
C HIS A 266 14.60 -0.34 -0.08
N PHE A 267 13.44 0.26 0.15
CA PHE A 267 13.19 1.13 1.27
C PHE A 267 12.20 0.49 2.24
N VAL A 268 12.54 0.54 3.53
CA VAL A 268 11.73 -0.03 4.61
C VAL A 268 11.10 1.11 5.38
N LEU A 269 9.78 1.06 5.52
CA LEU A 269 9.05 1.91 6.45
C LEU A 269 8.93 1.17 7.80
N PRO A 270 9.75 1.53 8.81
CA PRO A 270 9.71 0.85 10.09
C PRO A 270 8.37 1.11 10.79
N ASN A 271 7.96 0.12 11.60
CA ASN A 271 6.84 0.29 12.50
C ASN A 271 7.20 1.28 13.62
N VAL A 272 6.22 1.99 14.18
CA VAL A 272 6.49 2.92 15.28
C VAL A 272 6.84 2.13 16.52
N ARG A 273 8.08 2.26 16.99
CA ARG A 273 8.56 1.56 18.16
C ARG A 273 7.93 2.15 19.43
N LEU A 274 7.29 1.30 20.25
CA LEU A 274 6.69 1.73 21.52
C LEU A 274 7.53 1.36 22.75
N ASN A 275 8.44 0.40 22.57
CA ASN A 275 9.40 -0.08 23.56
C ASN A 275 10.74 -0.32 22.85
N ARG A 276 11.87 -0.08 23.53
CA ARG A 276 13.21 -0.37 23.01
C ARG A 276 13.48 -1.87 22.99
N ARG A 277 14.48 -2.29 22.21
CA ARG A 277 14.85 -3.71 22.04
C ARG A 277 15.31 -4.36 23.36
N GLU A 278 16.19 -3.69 24.10
CA GLU A 278 16.78 -4.16 25.36
C GLU A 278 16.09 -3.55 26.61
N ASP A 279 14.80 -3.26 26.49
CA ASP A 279 13.88 -2.77 27.53
C ASP A 279 13.72 -1.25 27.71
N GLY A 280 12.52 -0.91 28.19
CA GLY A 280 12.05 0.43 28.47
C GLY A 280 11.12 1.01 27.40
N PRO A 281 10.19 1.90 27.79
CA PRO A 281 9.30 2.55 26.85
C PRO A 281 10.08 3.44 25.87
N ASP A 282 9.66 3.43 24.61
CA ASP A 282 10.06 4.45 23.64
C ASP A 282 9.03 5.58 23.66
N GLU A 283 9.31 6.59 24.48
CA GLU A 283 8.43 7.74 24.65
C GLU A 283 8.31 8.57 23.36
N ALA A 284 9.32 8.60 22.50
CA ALA A 284 9.24 9.31 21.23
C ALA A 284 8.17 8.66 20.34
N GLY A 285 8.21 7.32 20.19
CA GLY A 285 7.20 6.60 19.43
C GLY A 285 5.80 6.66 20.04
N ARG A 286 5.68 6.51 21.37
CA ARG A 286 4.40 6.67 22.10
C ARG A 286 3.81 8.07 21.90
N ALA A 287 4.62 9.13 22.00
CA ALA A 287 4.18 10.50 21.77
C ALA A 287 3.68 10.73 20.34
N ARG A 288 4.32 10.13 19.33
CA ARG A 288 3.84 10.19 17.93
C ARG A 288 2.49 9.50 17.78
N MET A 289 2.29 8.33 18.38
CA MET A 289 1.02 7.62 18.35
C MET A 289 -0.10 8.42 19.06
N ARG A 290 0.18 9.05 20.20
CA ARG A 290 -0.77 10.01 20.80
C ARG A 290 -1.11 11.16 19.87
N GLN A 291 -0.11 11.72 19.19
CA GLN A 291 -0.30 12.85 18.27
C GLN A 291 -1.24 12.48 17.10
N VAL A 292 -1.18 11.24 16.60
CA VAL A 292 -2.11 10.73 15.58
C VAL A 292 -3.56 10.86 16.05
N VAL A 293 -3.84 10.51 17.31
CA VAL A 293 -5.18 10.65 17.89
C VAL A 293 -5.52 12.12 18.12
N ARG A 294 -4.64 12.89 18.78
CA ARG A 294 -4.89 14.28 19.17
C ARG A 294 -5.10 15.23 17.99
N ARG A 295 -4.50 14.96 16.82
CA ARG A 295 -4.78 15.76 15.60
C ARG A 295 -6.20 15.55 15.07
N ARG A 296 -6.81 14.40 15.36
CA ARG A 296 -8.13 14.01 14.86
C ARG A 296 -9.22 14.14 15.92
N LEU A 297 -8.91 14.06 17.20
CA LEU A 297 -9.91 14.03 18.28
C LEU A 297 -9.68 15.19 19.25
N ALA A 298 -10.74 15.95 19.53
CA ALA A 298 -10.69 17.04 20.50
C ALA A 298 -10.35 16.52 21.90
N GLU A 299 -9.69 17.36 22.69
CA GLU A 299 -9.37 17.05 24.07
C GLU A 299 -10.65 16.77 24.88
N GLY A 300 -10.59 15.81 25.81
CA GLY A 300 -11.73 15.41 26.63
C GLY A 300 -12.68 14.39 26.02
N LEU A 301 -12.56 14.07 24.71
CA LEU A 301 -13.36 13.00 24.08
C LEU A 301 -12.75 11.60 24.26
N ILE A 302 -11.55 11.51 24.83
CA ILE A 302 -10.91 10.26 25.26
C ILE A 302 -10.20 10.51 26.59
N GLU A 303 -10.38 9.61 27.55
CA GLU A 303 -9.66 9.66 28.80
C GLU A 303 -8.16 9.43 28.57
N PRO A 304 -7.26 10.13 29.30
CA PRO A 304 -5.82 9.97 29.10
C PRO A 304 -5.34 8.52 29.20
N GLN A 305 -5.82 7.77 30.20
CA GLN A 305 -5.45 6.36 30.37
C GLN A 305 -5.97 5.48 29.22
N ALA A 306 -7.18 5.76 28.72
CA ALA A 306 -7.75 5.04 27.58
C ALA A 306 -6.93 5.26 26.31
N LEU A 307 -6.42 6.49 26.10
CA LEU A 307 -5.51 6.80 25.01
C LEU A 307 -4.21 6.00 25.12
N GLU A 308 -3.58 5.95 26.30
CA GLU A 308 -2.35 5.16 26.49
C GLU A 308 -2.60 3.68 26.23
N THR A 309 -3.69 3.10 26.74
CA THR A 309 -4.05 1.70 26.46
C THR A 309 -4.24 1.45 24.95
N ALA A 310 -4.88 2.37 24.22
CA ALA A 310 -5.05 2.24 22.78
C ALA A 310 -3.73 2.33 22.02
N VAL A 311 -2.81 3.21 22.46
CA VAL A 311 -1.46 3.34 21.92
C VAL A 311 -0.68 2.06 22.15
N GLU A 312 -0.60 1.55 23.37
CA GLU A 312 0.14 0.33 23.69
C GLU A 312 -0.43 -0.89 22.96
N ALA A 313 -1.75 -1.09 22.99
CA ALA A 313 -2.39 -2.22 22.33
C ALA A 313 -2.28 -2.19 20.80
N SER A 314 -1.93 -1.04 20.19
CA SER A 314 -1.72 -0.93 18.75
C SER A 314 -0.43 -1.59 18.25
N GLY A 315 0.54 -1.83 19.15
CA GLY A 315 1.87 -2.31 18.76
C GLY A 315 2.59 -1.39 17.78
N GLY A 316 2.28 -0.08 17.76
CA GLY A 316 2.91 0.86 16.82
C GLY A 316 2.27 0.90 15.42
N LEU A 317 1.32 0.01 15.14
CA LEU A 317 0.65 -0.02 13.84
C LEU A 317 -0.41 1.08 13.75
N MET A 318 -0.21 2.01 12.82
CA MET A 318 -1.11 3.15 12.55
C MET A 318 -2.56 2.70 12.35
N ARG A 319 -2.77 1.68 11.51
CA ARG A 319 -4.12 1.15 11.22
C ARG A 319 -4.78 0.55 12.45
N THR A 320 -4.01 -0.14 13.30
CA THR A 320 -4.52 -0.77 14.52
C THR A 320 -4.95 0.30 15.52
N LEU A 321 -4.14 1.34 15.74
CA LEU A 321 -4.50 2.48 16.59
C LEU A 321 -5.81 3.14 16.12
N VAL A 322 -5.90 3.47 14.84
CA VAL A 322 -7.10 4.11 14.26
C VAL A 322 -8.32 3.21 14.45
N ARG A 323 -8.17 1.89 14.24
CA ARG A 323 -9.24 0.91 14.43
C ARG A 323 -9.69 0.81 15.89
N LEU A 324 -8.77 0.78 16.84
CA LEU A 324 -9.06 0.71 18.27
C LEU A 324 -9.85 1.94 18.71
N VAL A 325 -9.39 3.15 18.36
CA VAL A 325 -10.09 4.39 18.69
C VAL A 325 -11.49 4.43 18.07
N ARG A 326 -11.64 4.03 16.80
CA ARG A 326 -12.97 3.96 16.15
C ARG A 326 -13.92 3.01 16.87
N ARG A 327 -13.45 1.78 17.18
CA ARG A 327 -14.26 0.75 17.86
C ARG A 327 -14.64 1.20 19.29
N ALA A 328 -13.73 1.87 19.99
CA ALA A 328 -13.98 2.41 21.31
C ALA A 328 -14.99 3.58 21.25
N ALA A 329 -14.88 4.48 20.26
CA ALA A 329 -15.86 5.54 20.02
C ALA A 329 -17.27 5.00 19.76
N VAL A 330 -17.41 3.97 18.90
CA VAL A 330 -18.70 3.29 18.68
C VAL A 330 -19.28 2.74 19.98
N THR A 331 -18.43 2.13 20.81
CA THR A 331 -18.86 1.58 22.11
C THR A 331 -19.32 2.69 23.06
N ALA A 332 -18.56 3.77 23.16
CA ALA A 332 -18.88 4.94 23.97
C ALA A 332 -20.21 5.61 23.55
N VAL A 333 -20.43 5.78 22.25
CA VAL A 333 -21.70 6.31 21.70
C VAL A 333 -22.87 5.38 22.05
N SER A 334 -22.70 4.06 21.93
CA SER A 334 -23.77 3.09 22.21
C SER A 334 -24.27 3.13 23.66
N ARG A 335 -23.45 3.60 24.60
CA ARG A 335 -23.81 3.78 26.02
C ARG A 335 -24.20 5.23 26.37
N GLY A 336 -24.33 6.11 25.38
CA GLY A 336 -24.68 7.52 25.59
C GLY A 336 -23.59 8.35 26.30
N ALA A 337 -22.33 7.94 26.21
CA ALA A 337 -21.22 8.64 26.85
C ALA A 337 -20.70 9.80 26.01
N ARG A 338 -20.06 10.76 26.69
CA ARG A 338 -19.44 11.93 26.04
C ARG A 338 -17.96 11.72 25.71
N ALA A 339 -17.32 10.71 26.29
CA ALA A 339 -15.91 10.41 26.12
C ALA A 339 -15.66 8.90 26.09
N ILE A 340 -14.61 8.50 25.37
CA ILE A 340 -14.07 7.14 25.35
C ILE A 340 -13.37 6.86 26.68
N THR A 341 -13.75 5.77 27.35
CA THR A 341 -13.14 5.33 28.61
C THR A 341 -12.22 4.12 28.40
N GLY A 342 -11.47 3.74 29.43
CA GLY A 342 -10.63 2.54 29.41
C GLY A 342 -11.42 1.28 29.03
N ALA A 343 -12.61 1.09 29.60
CA ALA A 343 -13.48 -0.05 29.33
C ALA A 343 -13.91 -0.15 27.85
N ASP A 344 -14.11 0.99 27.16
CA ASP A 344 -14.45 1.00 25.74
C ASP A 344 -13.27 0.52 24.88
N VAL A 345 -12.05 0.92 25.24
CA VAL A 345 -10.81 0.50 24.57
C VAL A 345 -10.51 -0.97 24.83
N GLU A 346 -10.65 -1.44 26.07
CA GLU A 346 -10.52 -2.86 26.43
C GLU A 346 -11.47 -3.72 25.59
N LYS A 347 -12.74 -3.31 25.46
CA LYS A 347 -13.70 -4.02 24.59
C LYS A 347 -13.26 -4.03 23.12
N ALA A 348 -12.64 -2.96 22.63
CA ALA A 348 -12.08 -2.92 21.28
C ALA A 348 -10.87 -3.85 21.12
N VAL A 349 -10.00 -3.92 22.14
CA VAL A 349 -8.84 -4.83 22.21
C VAL A 349 -9.28 -6.29 22.23
N LEU A 350 -10.31 -6.64 23.01
CA LEU A 350 -10.86 -8.01 23.06
C LEU A 350 -11.31 -8.51 21.68
N LYS A 351 -11.87 -7.62 20.83
CA LYS A 351 -12.21 -7.97 19.45
C LYS A 351 -10.98 -8.26 18.59
N VAL A 352 -9.93 -7.45 18.71
CA VAL A 352 -8.65 -7.70 18.00
C VAL A 352 -8.02 -9.00 18.51
N ARG A 353 -8.13 -9.28 19.80
CA ARG A 353 -7.64 -10.51 20.41
C ARG A 353 -8.34 -11.75 19.84
N ALA A 354 -9.66 -11.71 19.71
CA ALA A 354 -10.42 -12.79 19.09
C ALA A 354 -10.00 -13.05 17.63
N ASP A 355 -9.74 -11.97 16.86
CA ASP A 355 -9.24 -12.09 15.48
C ASP A 355 -7.90 -12.85 15.43
N TYR A 356 -6.96 -12.59 16.35
CA TYR A 356 -5.70 -13.32 16.44
C TYR A 356 -5.87 -14.78 16.91
N GLN A 357 -6.70 -15.00 17.94
CA GLN A 357 -6.96 -16.33 18.49
C GLN A 357 -7.51 -17.29 17.43
N ALA A 358 -8.31 -16.78 16.48
CA ALA A 358 -8.89 -17.58 15.39
C ALA A 358 -7.85 -18.03 14.34
N VAL A 359 -6.72 -17.35 14.21
CA VAL A 359 -5.71 -17.59 13.16
C VAL A 359 -4.48 -18.34 13.67
N LEU A 360 -4.19 -18.26 14.97
CA LEU A 360 -3.00 -18.85 15.59
C LEU A 360 -3.25 -20.29 16.09
N ASN A 361 -2.30 -21.18 15.81
CA ASN A 361 -2.26 -22.55 16.33
C ASN A 361 -1.17 -22.74 17.41
N ASP A 362 -1.09 -23.92 18.03
CA ASP A 362 -0.15 -24.20 19.13
C ASP A 362 1.33 -24.08 18.73
N ALA A 363 1.68 -24.47 17.50
CA ALA A 363 3.05 -24.31 16.98
C ALA A 363 3.41 -22.83 16.84
N ASP A 364 2.46 -21.99 16.47
CA ASP A 364 2.68 -20.54 16.34
C ASP A 364 3.09 -19.91 17.67
N TYR A 365 2.44 -20.30 18.78
CA TYR A 365 2.78 -19.79 20.10
C TYR A 365 4.19 -20.17 20.54
N ALA A 366 4.70 -21.35 20.15
CA ALA A 366 6.08 -21.74 20.42
C ALA A 366 7.07 -20.84 19.67
N VAL A 367 6.81 -20.55 18.39
CA VAL A 367 7.64 -19.63 17.59
C VAL A 367 7.58 -18.22 18.16
N LEU A 368 6.39 -17.71 18.48
CA LEU A 368 6.20 -16.38 19.08
C LEU A 368 6.93 -16.26 20.43
N ALA A 369 6.90 -17.29 21.28
CA ALA A 369 7.64 -17.30 22.55
C ALA A 369 9.16 -17.22 22.33
N ALA A 370 9.69 -17.97 21.36
CA ALA A 370 11.10 -17.93 21.02
C ALA A 370 11.51 -16.53 20.49
N ARG A 371 10.72 -15.97 19.57
CA ARG A 371 10.97 -14.63 19.00
C ARG A 371 10.81 -13.51 20.02
N HIS A 372 9.88 -13.62 20.96
CA HIS A 372 9.74 -12.65 22.05
C HIS A 372 10.98 -12.65 22.96
N ALA A 373 11.61 -13.81 23.15
CA ALA A 373 12.80 -13.94 24.00
C ALA A 373 14.08 -13.44 23.32
N ASP A 374 14.30 -13.79 22.04
CA ASP A 374 15.55 -13.45 21.34
C ASP A 374 15.48 -12.19 20.47
N LYS A 375 14.27 -11.71 20.16
CA LYS A 375 13.97 -10.55 19.29
C LYS A 375 14.54 -10.68 17.86
N ARG A 376 14.79 -11.90 17.38
CA ARG A 376 15.47 -12.15 16.09
C ARG A 376 14.51 -12.46 14.97
N LEU A 377 14.72 -11.80 13.83
CA LEU A 377 14.11 -12.15 12.55
C LEU A 377 14.88 -13.32 11.91
N SER A 378 14.18 -14.18 11.17
CA SER A 378 14.79 -15.30 10.43
C SER A 378 14.01 -15.61 9.17
N SER A 379 14.58 -16.46 8.31
CA SER A 379 13.98 -16.88 7.04
C SER A 379 13.05 -18.09 7.15
N GLU A 380 12.73 -18.53 8.37
CA GLU A 380 11.79 -19.62 8.60
C GLU A 380 10.39 -19.28 8.05
N PRO A 381 9.71 -20.19 7.32
CA PRO A 381 8.38 -19.96 6.78
C PRO A 381 7.36 -19.55 7.85
N GLU A 382 7.49 -20.07 9.07
CA GLU A 382 6.65 -19.73 10.21
C GLU A 382 6.82 -18.26 10.60
N VAL A 383 8.05 -17.77 10.67
CA VAL A 383 8.35 -16.35 10.94
C VAL A 383 7.81 -15.46 9.83
N GLN A 384 7.99 -15.84 8.56
CA GLN A 384 7.44 -15.10 7.42
C GLN A 384 5.91 -14.99 7.51
N ARG A 385 5.22 -16.10 7.81
CA ARG A 385 3.76 -16.12 7.98
C ARG A 385 3.31 -15.25 9.17
N LEU A 386 4.01 -15.31 10.30
CA LEU A 386 3.71 -14.51 11.49
C LEU A 386 3.95 -13.01 11.29
N LEU A 387 4.94 -12.63 10.47
CA LEU A 387 5.11 -11.25 10.01
C LEU A 387 3.97 -10.84 9.08
N HIS A 388 3.54 -11.73 8.18
CA HIS A 388 2.48 -11.44 7.21
C HIS A 388 1.10 -11.25 7.87
N ASN A 389 0.78 -12.04 8.90
CA ASN A 389 -0.49 -11.94 9.64
C ASN A 389 -0.45 -10.93 10.81
N LEU A 390 0.68 -10.22 11.00
CA LEU A 390 0.90 -9.20 12.03
C LEU A 390 0.88 -9.73 13.47
N SER A 391 1.04 -11.04 13.71
CA SER A 391 1.24 -11.58 15.06
C SER A 391 2.67 -11.33 15.54
N LEU A 392 3.62 -11.23 14.61
CA LEU A 392 4.99 -10.76 14.84
C LEU A 392 5.18 -9.43 14.10
N LEU A 393 5.78 -8.46 14.78
CA LEU A 393 6.03 -7.11 14.28
C LEU A 393 7.53 -6.84 14.18
N GLU A 394 7.93 -6.11 13.15
CA GLU A 394 9.30 -5.64 12.93
C GLU A 394 9.37 -4.19 13.37
N TYR A 395 10.40 -3.88 14.14
CA TYR A 395 10.80 -2.54 14.52
C TYR A 395 12.26 -2.33 14.09
N ALA A 396 12.73 -1.09 14.16
CA ALA A 396 14.12 -0.76 13.89
C ALA A 396 14.69 0.08 15.04
N ASP A 397 15.95 -0.16 15.39
CA ASP A 397 16.77 0.69 16.27
C ASP A 397 18.23 0.67 15.79
N GLY A 398 18.47 1.24 14.62
CA GLY A 398 19.69 1.03 13.83
C GLY A 398 19.65 -0.30 13.07
N GLU A 399 19.37 -1.40 13.76
CA GLU A 399 19.16 -2.73 13.16
C GLU A 399 17.68 -3.18 13.25
N PRO A 400 17.19 -3.98 12.29
CA PRO A 400 15.86 -4.56 12.37
C PRO A 400 15.79 -5.64 13.46
N TRP A 401 14.71 -5.62 14.23
CA TRP A 401 14.40 -6.63 15.24
C TRP A 401 12.89 -6.88 15.26
N CYS A 402 12.46 -7.94 15.94
CA CYS A 402 11.05 -8.26 16.02
C CYS A 402 10.53 -8.44 17.44
N ASP A 403 9.23 -8.23 17.59
CA ASP A 403 8.52 -8.62 18.79
C ASP A 403 7.10 -9.07 18.49
N VAL A 404 6.51 -9.80 19.43
CA VAL A 404 5.12 -10.25 19.35
C VAL A 404 4.19 -9.04 19.50
N HIS A 405 3.10 -9.03 18.72
CA HIS A 405 2.08 -8.00 18.83
C HIS A 405 1.54 -7.95 20.28
N PRO A 406 1.37 -6.77 20.92
CA PRO A 406 0.99 -6.68 22.34
C PRO A 406 -0.30 -7.45 22.71
N VAL A 407 -1.32 -7.39 21.85
CA VAL A 407 -2.56 -8.16 22.03
C VAL A 407 -2.34 -9.68 22.00
N VAL A 408 -1.34 -10.16 21.25
CA VAL A 408 -0.97 -11.58 21.19
C VAL A 408 -0.16 -12.00 22.42
N LEU A 409 0.63 -11.09 23.01
CA LEU A 409 1.30 -11.35 24.29
C LEU A 409 0.31 -11.70 25.40
N LEU A 410 -0.83 -11.00 25.47
CA LEU A 410 -1.90 -11.31 26.43
C LEU A 410 -2.42 -12.75 26.27
N LEU A 411 -2.56 -13.24 25.03
CA LEU A 411 -2.97 -14.63 24.76
C LEU A 411 -1.91 -15.64 25.20
N MET A 412 -0.62 -15.28 25.06
CA MET A 412 0.49 -16.14 25.49
C MET A 412 0.58 -16.24 27.01
N GLU A 413 0.32 -15.15 27.74
CA GLU A 413 0.29 -15.13 29.20
C GLU A 413 -0.85 -15.99 29.76
N GLU A 414 -2.06 -15.90 29.19
CA GLU A 414 -3.20 -16.73 29.57
C GLU A 414 -2.89 -18.23 29.42
N ARG A 415 -2.27 -18.63 28.29
CA ARG A 415 -1.88 -20.02 28.01
C ARG A 415 -0.74 -20.55 28.89
N ARG A 416 0.07 -19.68 29.50
CA ARG A 416 1.09 -20.09 30.48
C ARG A 416 0.49 -20.32 31.87
N ASN A 417 -0.63 -19.66 32.16
CA ASN A 417 -1.27 -19.64 33.48
C ASN A 417 -2.45 -20.61 33.61
N GLY A 418 -2.99 -21.13 32.51
CA GLY A 418 -4.04 -22.16 32.47
C GLY A 418 -3.49 -23.48 31.96
#